data_AF-A0A7Z6ZU53-F1
#
_entry.id   AF-A0A7Z6ZU53-F1
#
_cell.length_a   1.000
_cell.length_b   1.000
_cell.length_c   1.000
_cell.angle_alpha   90.00
_cell.angle_beta   90.00
_cell.angle_gamma   90.00
#
_symmetry.space_group_name_H-M   'P 1'
#
loop_
_entity.id
_entity.type
_entity.pdbx_description
1 polymer ?
#
loop_
_entity_poly.entity_id
_entity_poly.type
_entity_poly.pdbx_seq_one_letter_code
_entity_poly.pdbx_strand_id
1 'polypeptide(L)'
;MTSCLQRLIIATLCWVWCISATAATTLPPWQLPFDRTDWYQQWLPGQLLDPLAPYVESSCSNPIQIWIPPHEAHDNFYAALLDDWQSHPLSEFTPCLQVKRYPTADLDCAIEGVRQRQRCTLPLLPSEAGSQHIVFRGSFIASVDPRVLMLPERADVMLMAHEIGHWLGLVDEYAMSPSIARNFCTGRYRGDSLNVVVTEREVLSALELQTLWAELPWRDAVSSWEQLGVVQSDGRWRLGTRNSQQVGLHSINTCAHAEGYAWRPVGYFTAMQYHDTNRWPELYLELIRRAQQ
;
A
#
# COMPACT_ATOMS: atom_id res chain seq x y z
N MET A 1 0.85 57.94 -49.73
CA MET A 1 2.00 58.75 -49.28
C MET A 1 3.28 58.04 -49.77
N THR A 2 3.74 58.26 -51.01
CA THR A 2 4.75 59.28 -51.42
C THR A 2 5.94 59.31 -50.45
N SER A 3 7.08 58.66 -50.75
CA SER A 3 8.16 59.04 -51.70
C SER A 3 9.35 59.69 -50.97
N CYS A 4 10.56 59.13 -51.14
CA CYS A 4 11.85 59.81 -51.42
C CYS A 4 13.00 58.81 -51.13
N LEU A 5 13.88 58.36 -52.06
CA LEU A 5 14.90 59.09 -52.86
C LEU A 5 15.85 59.92 -51.95
N GLN A 6 17.19 59.89 -51.99
CA GLN A 6 18.17 59.49 -53.03
C GLN A 6 19.63 59.72 -52.53
N ARG A 7 20.62 59.26 -53.33
CA ARG A 7 22.07 59.60 -53.43
C ARG A 7 23.02 58.68 -52.64
N LEU A 8 23.88 57.84 -53.21
CA LEU A 8 24.77 57.83 -54.40
C LEU A 8 25.99 58.76 -54.29
N ILE A 9 27.16 58.20 -53.95
CA ILE A 9 28.50 58.58 -54.47
C ILE A 9 29.35 57.32 -54.64
N ILE A 10 29.94 57.20 -55.84
CA ILE A 10 30.88 56.20 -56.32
C ILE A 10 32.30 56.65 -55.97
N ALA A 11 33.18 55.74 -55.53
CA ALA A 11 34.62 55.87 -55.75
C ALA A 11 35.31 54.50 -55.73
N THR A 12 35.77 54.11 -56.91
CA THR A 12 36.60 52.95 -57.27
C THR A 12 38.04 53.17 -56.82
N LEU A 13 38.72 52.13 -56.31
CA LEU A 13 40.19 51.87 -56.32
C LEU A 13 40.39 50.53 -55.59
N CYS A 14 40.46 49.38 -56.27
CA CYS A 14 41.65 48.81 -56.92
C CYS A 14 42.87 48.78 -55.97
N TRP A 15 43.23 47.60 -55.45
CA TRP A 15 44.51 46.91 -55.67
C TRP A 15 44.72 45.72 -54.71
N VAL A 16 44.98 44.56 -55.32
CA VAL A 16 45.99 43.57 -54.95
C VAL A 16 45.82 42.72 -53.68
N TRP A 17 45.46 41.46 -53.97
CA TRP A 17 45.91 40.19 -53.38
C TRP A 17 46.94 40.23 -52.24
N CYS A 18 46.58 39.59 -51.13
CA CYS A 18 47.48 38.67 -50.43
C CYS A 18 46.68 37.45 -49.98
N ILE A 19 46.89 36.34 -50.68
CA ILE A 19 46.39 35.01 -50.35
C ILE A 19 47.24 34.50 -49.20
N SER A 20 46.67 34.42 -48.00
CA SER A 20 47.19 33.56 -46.94
C SER A 20 46.51 32.20 -47.09
N ALA A 21 47.20 31.28 -47.74
CA ALA A 21 46.80 29.88 -47.80
C ALA A 21 46.97 29.26 -46.40
N THR A 22 45.87 29.18 -45.64
CA THR A 22 45.79 28.20 -44.55
C THR A 22 45.34 26.88 -45.17
N ALA A 23 46.26 25.91 -45.15
CA ALA A 23 46.01 24.54 -45.57
C ALA A 23 44.83 23.98 -44.76
N ALA A 24 43.69 23.81 -45.41
CA ALA A 24 42.64 22.95 -44.90
C ALA A 24 43.15 21.51 -44.99
N THR A 25 43.56 20.94 -43.87
CA THR A 25 43.75 19.49 -43.73
C THR A 25 42.37 18.85 -43.84
N THR A 26 41.98 18.50 -45.06
CA THR A 26 40.86 17.60 -45.33
C THR A 26 41.25 16.23 -44.83
N LEU A 27 40.80 15.87 -43.63
CA LEU A 27 40.84 14.50 -43.16
C LEU A 27 39.98 13.65 -44.10
N PRO A 28 40.41 12.42 -44.44
CA PRO A 28 39.60 11.52 -45.25
C PRO A 28 38.27 11.22 -44.55
N PRO A 29 37.18 10.97 -45.29
CA PRO A 29 35.80 10.86 -44.77
C PRO A 29 35.54 9.67 -43.82
N TRP A 30 36.58 8.98 -43.37
CA TRP A 30 36.52 7.85 -42.44
C TRP A 30 37.17 8.13 -41.08
N GLN A 31 37.68 9.34 -40.85
CA GLN A 31 38.19 9.77 -39.54
C GLN A 31 37.18 10.70 -38.88
N LEU A 32 36.12 10.10 -38.35
CA LEU A 32 35.30 10.74 -37.32
C LEU A 32 36.12 10.83 -36.03
N PRO A 33 36.06 11.95 -35.27
CA PRO A 33 36.56 11.96 -33.91
C PRO A 33 35.64 11.04 -33.10
N PHE A 34 36.04 9.79 -32.95
CA PHE A 34 35.41 8.86 -32.02
C PHE A 34 35.81 9.28 -30.60
N ASP A 35 35.09 10.26 -30.05
CA ASP A 35 34.91 10.31 -28.61
C ASP A 35 34.03 9.10 -28.23
N ARG A 36 34.66 8.10 -27.62
CA ARG A 36 34.12 6.74 -27.44
C ARG A 36 33.18 6.60 -26.25
N THR A 37 32.71 7.69 -25.66
CA THR A 37 32.08 7.57 -24.34
C THR A 37 30.56 7.76 -24.33
N ASP A 38 29.95 8.43 -25.32
CA ASP A 38 28.55 8.87 -25.17
C ASP A 38 27.53 8.28 -26.16
N TRP A 39 27.94 7.79 -27.34
CA TRP A 39 26.98 7.37 -28.36
C TRP A 39 26.37 5.97 -28.12
N TYR A 40 27.04 5.11 -27.34
CA TYR A 40 26.54 3.76 -27.04
C TYR A 40 25.37 3.76 -26.04
N GLN A 41 25.20 4.84 -25.26
CA GLN A 41 24.08 4.99 -24.33
C GLN A 41 22.75 5.33 -25.02
N GLN A 42 22.80 5.91 -26.24
CA GLN A 42 21.58 6.31 -26.97
C GLN A 42 21.01 5.21 -27.90
N TRP A 43 21.76 4.13 -28.14
CA TRP A 43 21.39 3.08 -29.10
C TRP A 43 21.50 1.65 -28.54
N LEU A 44 21.63 1.50 -27.22
CA LEU A 44 21.18 0.26 -26.61
C LEU A 44 19.65 0.20 -26.83
N PRO A 45 19.10 -0.76 -27.59
CA PRO A 45 17.67 -1.03 -27.51
C PRO A 45 17.43 -1.28 -26.04
N GLY A 46 16.66 -0.40 -25.37
CA GLY A 46 16.55 -0.34 -23.92
C GLY A 46 16.66 -1.75 -23.38
N GLN A 47 17.86 -2.11 -22.88
CA GLN A 47 18.07 -3.42 -22.29
C GLN A 47 16.98 -3.46 -21.26
N LEU A 48 16.06 -4.40 -21.44
CA LEU A 48 14.93 -4.69 -20.57
C LEU A 48 15.40 -4.43 -19.15
N LEU A 49 15.10 -3.24 -18.61
CA LEU A 49 15.38 -2.95 -17.22
C LEU A 49 14.51 -3.98 -16.52
N ASP A 50 15.14 -4.92 -15.81
CA ASP A 50 14.39 -5.85 -14.96
C ASP A 50 13.48 -4.96 -14.11
N PRO A 51 12.16 -4.99 -14.33
CA PRO A 51 11.26 -4.02 -13.73
C PRO A 51 11.20 -4.22 -12.20
N LEU A 52 11.71 -5.37 -11.71
CA LEU A 52 11.82 -5.68 -10.30
C LEU A 52 13.19 -5.34 -9.71
N ALA A 53 14.17 -4.89 -10.49
CA ALA A 53 15.52 -4.55 -10.01
C ALA A 53 15.54 -3.63 -8.76
N PRO A 54 14.66 -2.61 -8.64
CA PRO A 54 14.61 -1.77 -7.43
C PRO A 54 14.23 -2.53 -6.14
N TYR A 55 13.63 -3.71 -6.27
CA TYR A 55 13.10 -4.50 -5.16
C TYR A 55 13.88 -5.80 -4.89
N VAL A 56 14.86 -6.15 -5.71
CA VAL A 56 15.66 -7.38 -5.51
C VAL A 56 16.68 -7.20 -4.37
N GLU A 57 17.30 -6.02 -4.30
CA GLU A 57 18.28 -5.68 -3.27
C GLU A 57 17.69 -4.64 -2.32
N SER A 58 17.69 -4.96 -1.02
CA SER A 58 17.23 -4.04 0.01
C SER A 58 18.36 -3.75 1.00
N SER A 59 18.53 -2.49 1.35
CA SER A 59 19.48 -2.05 2.38
C SER A 59 18.95 -2.20 3.81
N CYS A 60 17.76 -2.76 4.00
CA CYS A 60 17.15 -2.93 5.32
C CYS A 60 17.69 -4.16 6.04
N SER A 61 17.71 -4.10 7.37
CA SER A 61 18.14 -5.22 8.21
C SER A 61 17.13 -6.38 8.27
N ASN A 62 15.83 -6.12 8.02
CA ASN A 62 14.78 -7.13 8.01
C ASN A 62 13.64 -6.78 7.03
N PRO A 63 13.85 -6.93 5.71
CA PRO A 63 12.82 -6.62 4.71
C PRO A 63 11.67 -7.64 4.74
N ILE A 64 10.45 -7.17 4.45
CA ILE A 64 9.33 -8.06 4.14
C ILE A 64 9.63 -8.74 2.81
N GLN A 65 9.64 -10.07 2.82
CA GLN A 65 9.98 -10.85 1.64
C GLN A 65 8.72 -11.09 0.81
N ILE A 66 8.73 -10.64 -0.44
CA ILE A 66 7.65 -10.83 -1.40
C ILE A 66 8.01 -11.97 -2.33
N TRP A 67 7.33 -13.09 -2.18
CA TRP A 67 7.52 -14.25 -3.01
C TRP A 67 6.54 -14.24 -4.19
N ILE A 68 7.08 -14.33 -5.40
CA ILE A 68 6.33 -14.35 -6.66
C ILE A 68 6.63 -15.63 -7.47
N PRO A 69 5.75 -16.01 -8.41
CA PRO A 69 5.97 -17.14 -9.31
C PRO A 69 7.31 -17.08 -10.05
N PRO A 70 7.89 -18.24 -10.43
CA PRO A 70 9.19 -18.29 -11.12
C PRO A 70 9.17 -17.74 -12.56
N HIS A 71 7.99 -17.45 -13.12
CA HIS A 71 7.84 -17.09 -14.52
C HIS A 71 7.84 -15.57 -14.75
N GLU A 72 8.84 -15.08 -15.50
CA GLU A 72 9.10 -13.65 -15.73
C GLU A 72 8.00 -12.90 -16.50
N ALA A 73 7.07 -13.60 -17.19
CA ALA A 73 6.03 -12.91 -17.98
C ALA A 73 5.05 -12.07 -17.15
N HIS A 74 5.15 -12.11 -15.82
CA HIS A 74 4.34 -11.28 -14.92
C HIS A 74 5.18 -10.26 -14.14
N ASP A 75 6.47 -10.08 -14.44
CA ASP A 75 7.33 -9.15 -13.70
C ASP A 75 6.86 -7.70 -13.80
N ASN A 76 6.37 -7.27 -14.97
CA ASN A 76 5.77 -5.94 -15.12
C ASN A 76 4.52 -5.75 -14.26
N PHE A 77 3.74 -6.81 -14.05
CA PHE A 77 2.57 -6.75 -13.18
C PHE A 77 3.00 -6.55 -11.72
N TYR A 78 3.97 -7.34 -11.24
CA TYR A 78 4.46 -7.20 -9.88
C TYR A 78 5.21 -5.89 -9.66
N ALA A 79 5.97 -5.39 -10.63
CA ALA A 79 6.60 -4.09 -10.54
C ALA A 79 5.57 -2.96 -10.41
N ALA A 80 4.53 -2.96 -11.26
CA ALA A 80 3.45 -2.00 -11.16
C ALA A 80 2.70 -2.08 -9.82
N LEU A 81 2.44 -3.30 -9.32
CA LEU A 81 1.84 -3.51 -8.00
C LEU A 81 2.69 -2.90 -6.87
N LEU A 82 4.02 -3.03 -6.95
CA LEU A 82 4.94 -2.50 -5.96
C LEU A 82 5.11 -0.98 -6.08
N ASP A 83 5.06 -0.43 -7.29
CA ASP A 83 5.02 1.02 -7.52
C ASP A 83 3.74 1.63 -6.95
N ASP A 84 2.59 0.99 -7.19
CA ASP A 84 1.30 1.37 -6.60
C ASP A 84 1.37 1.29 -5.08
N TRP A 85 2.03 0.27 -4.53
CA TRP A 85 2.24 0.15 -3.09
C TRP A 85 3.07 1.30 -2.53
N GLN A 86 4.16 1.71 -3.18
CA GLN A 86 4.98 2.83 -2.69
C GLN A 86 4.15 4.13 -2.55
N SER A 87 3.15 4.31 -3.42
CA SER A 87 2.23 5.46 -3.37
C SER A 87 1.06 5.28 -2.40
N HIS A 88 0.87 4.09 -1.83
CA HIS A 88 -0.25 3.77 -0.96
C HIS A 88 -0.03 4.34 0.47
N PRO A 89 -1.06 4.87 1.16
CA PRO A 89 -0.89 5.47 2.49
C PRO A 89 -0.26 4.54 3.55
N LEU A 90 -0.55 3.24 3.48
CA LEU A 90 0.03 2.25 4.40
C LEU A 90 1.51 1.92 4.13
N SER A 91 2.10 2.40 3.03
CA SER A 91 3.49 2.11 2.69
C SER A 91 4.48 2.66 3.72
N GLU A 92 4.10 3.72 4.43
CA GLU A 92 4.91 4.29 5.51
C GLU A 92 5.18 3.29 6.65
N PHE A 93 4.27 2.33 6.88
CA PHE A 93 4.36 1.35 7.96
C PHE A 93 5.05 0.06 7.54
N THR A 94 5.16 -0.20 6.23
CA THR A 94 5.94 -1.31 5.68
C THR A 94 6.79 -0.83 4.49
N PRO A 95 7.76 0.06 4.74
CA PRO A 95 8.49 0.74 3.66
C PRO A 95 9.48 -0.19 2.95
N CYS A 96 9.80 -1.33 3.58
CA CYS A 96 10.89 -2.17 3.14
C CYS A 96 10.43 -3.53 2.62
N LEU A 97 10.37 -3.62 1.29
CA LEU A 97 9.97 -4.81 0.55
C LEU A 97 11.16 -5.37 -0.22
N GLN A 98 11.27 -6.69 -0.28
CA GLN A 98 12.27 -7.38 -1.09
C GLN A 98 11.63 -8.52 -1.87
N VAL A 99 11.81 -8.54 -3.19
CA VAL A 99 11.22 -9.56 -4.06
C VAL A 99 12.12 -10.79 -4.19
N LYS A 100 11.49 -11.96 -4.13
CA LYS A 100 12.07 -13.28 -4.38
C LYS A 100 11.17 -14.11 -5.27
N ARG A 101 11.77 -14.96 -6.08
CA ARG A 101 11.04 -15.96 -6.87
C ARG A 101 11.06 -17.30 -6.14
N TYR A 102 9.98 -18.06 -6.24
CA TYR A 102 10.02 -19.47 -5.81
C TYR A 102 11.06 -20.22 -6.65
N PRO A 103 11.84 -21.14 -6.05
CA PRO A 103 12.86 -21.90 -6.79
C PRO A 103 12.26 -22.87 -7.80
N THR A 104 11.01 -23.30 -7.59
CA THR A 104 10.26 -24.18 -8.49
C THR A 104 8.80 -23.73 -8.56
N ALA A 105 8.08 -24.15 -9.60
CA ALA A 105 6.64 -23.91 -9.72
C ALA A 105 5.83 -24.59 -8.60
N ASP A 106 6.43 -25.60 -7.94
CA ASP A 106 5.82 -26.47 -6.94
C ASP A 106 6.30 -26.12 -5.53
N LEU A 107 6.02 -24.89 -5.07
CA LEU A 107 6.05 -24.61 -3.63
C LEU A 107 5.10 -25.61 -2.93
N ASP A 108 5.47 -26.14 -1.77
CA ASP A 108 4.63 -27.10 -1.06
C ASP A 108 3.49 -26.34 -0.37
N CYS A 109 2.25 -26.48 -0.84
CA CYS A 109 1.08 -25.84 -0.23
C CYS A 109 -0.06 -26.80 0.01
N ALA A 110 -0.74 -26.59 1.14
CA ALA A 110 -1.96 -27.27 1.51
C ALA A 110 -3.11 -26.26 1.60
N ILE A 111 -4.33 -26.74 1.35
CA ILE A 111 -5.56 -26.01 1.65
C ILE A 111 -6.09 -26.53 2.98
N GLU A 112 -6.19 -25.65 3.96
CA GLU A 112 -6.54 -25.99 5.33
C GLU A 112 -7.82 -25.30 5.80
N GLY A 113 -8.57 -26.02 6.63
CA GLY A 113 -9.71 -25.50 7.37
C GLY A 113 -10.96 -25.21 6.54
N VAL A 114 -12.01 -24.79 7.24
CA VAL A 114 -13.35 -24.57 6.66
C VAL A 114 -13.41 -23.41 5.66
N ARG A 115 -12.45 -22.48 5.71
CA ARG A 115 -12.34 -21.35 4.77
C ARG A 115 -11.40 -21.63 3.60
N GLN A 116 -10.91 -22.85 3.47
CA GLN A 116 -10.02 -23.26 2.37
C GLN A 116 -8.80 -22.32 2.25
N ARG A 117 -8.18 -22.01 3.39
CA ARG A 117 -7.01 -21.12 3.41
C ARG A 117 -5.82 -21.87 2.85
N GLN A 118 -5.15 -21.27 1.87
CA GLN A 118 -3.92 -21.82 1.36
C GLN A 118 -2.79 -21.52 2.34
N ARG A 119 -1.97 -22.53 2.64
CA ARG A 119 -0.76 -22.38 3.44
C ARG A 119 0.39 -23.03 2.71
N CYS A 120 1.52 -22.35 2.70
CA CYS A 120 2.69 -22.79 1.96
C CYS A 120 3.92 -22.91 2.85
N THR A 121 4.69 -23.97 2.65
CA THR A 121 6.02 -24.13 3.25
C THR A 121 7.02 -23.36 2.41
N LEU A 122 7.55 -22.26 2.97
CA LEU A 122 8.56 -21.44 2.30
C LEU A 122 9.97 -22.01 2.54
N PRO A 123 10.84 -22.05 1.52
CA PRO A 123 12.23 -22.48 1.65
C PRO A 123 13.10 -21.36 2.27
N LEU A 124 12.79 -20.98 3.51
CA LEU A 124 13.42 -19.84 4.19
C LEU A 124 14.88 -20.15 4.56
N LEU A 125 15.76 -19.17 4.37
CA LEU A 125 17.08 -19.20 5.00
C LEU A 125 16.94 -18.96 6.52
N PRO A 126 17.90 -19.42 7.36
CA PRO A 126 17.84 -19.17 8.81
C PRO A 126 17.73 -17.69 9.19
N SER A 127 18.32 -16.79 8.40
CA SER A 127 18.24 -15.33 8.57
C SER A 127 16.85 -14.76 8.30
N GLU A 128 15.99 -15.50 7.60
CA GLU A 128 14.66 -15.06 7.15
C GLU A 128 13.54 -15.60 8.03
N ALA A 129 13.83 -16.53 8.94
CA ALA A 129 12.83 -17.19 9.78
C ALA A 129 12.07 -16.21 10.70
N GLY A 130 12.65 -15.03 10.97
CA GLY A 130 12.05 -13.94 11.74
C GLY A 130 11.40 -12.84 10.91
N SER A 131 11.48 -12.91 9.58
CA SER A 131 10.90 -11.90 8.68
C SER A 131 9.41 -12.15 8.47
N GLN A 132 8.71 -11.10 8.00
CA GLN A 132 7.37 -11.26 7.43
C GLN A 132 7.48 -11.60 5.94
N HIS A 133 6.48 -12.33 5.44
CA HIS A 133 6.46 -12.82 4.07
C HIS A 133 5.10 -12.55 3.42
N ILE A 134 5.12 -12.00 2.21
CA ILE A 134 3.96 -11.92 1.33
C ILE A 134 4.18 -12.94 0.21
N VAL A 135 3.18 -13.76 -0.08
CA VAL A 135 3.32 -14.92 -0.96
C VAL A 135 2.20 -14.88 -2.00
N PHE A 136 2.55 -14.53 -3.24
CA PHE A 136 1.63 -14.54 -4.38
C PHE A 136 1.56 -15.95 -4.95
N ARG A 137 0.49 -16.68 -4.66
CA ARG A 137 0.29 -18.05 -5.16
C ARG A 137 -1.16 -18.51 -5.10
N GLY A 138 -1.59 -19.24 -6.12
CA GLY A 138 -2.81 -20.05 -6.05
C GLY A 138 -4.12 -19.25 -6.00
N SER A 139 -5.14 -19.81 -5.34
CA SER A 139 -6.56 -19.46 -5.58
C SER A 139 -7.11 -18.25 -4.81
N PHE A 140 -8.33 -17.84 -5.16
CA PHE A 140 -8.99 -16.53 -4.97
C PHE A 140 -9.06 -15.90 -3.58
N ILE A 141 -8.79 -16.63 -2.49
CA ILE A 141 -9.03 -16.10 -1.13
C ILE A 141 -7.69 -15.77 -0.47
N ALA A 142 -7.48 -14.48 -0.23
CA ALA A 142 -6.35 -14.01 0.55
C ALA A 142 -6.47 -14.46 2.02
N SER A 143 -5.32 -14.62 2.67
CA SER A 143 -5.31 -14.94 4.09
C SER A 143 -4.06 -14.41 4.78
N VAL A 144 -4.27 -13.93 6.01
CA VAL A 144 -3.22 -13.41 6.87
C VAL A 144 -3.00 -14.30 8.10
N ASP A 145 -1.72 -14.49 8.42
CA ASP A 145 -1.18 -15.00 9.69
C ASP A 145 -0.09 -14.01 10.17
N PRO A 146 0.30 -13.94 11.46
CA PRO A 146 1.25 -12.93 11.94
C PRO A 146 2.58 -12.79 11.17
N ARG A 147 3.03 -13.83 10.45
CA ARG A 147 4.25 -13.78 9.63
C ARG A 147 4.04 -13.98 8.14
N VAL A 148 2.90 -14.50 7.70
CA VAL A 148 2.68 -14.86 6.29
C VAL A 148 1.35 -14.32 5.81
N LEU A 149 1.41 -13.57 4.71
CA LEU A 149 0.28 -13.05 3.97
C LEU A 149 0.24 -13.80 2.64
N MET A 150 -0.81 -14.57 2.42
CA MET A 150 -1.05 -15.32 1.20
C MET A 150 -1.99 -14.53 0.29
N LEU A 151 -1.56 -14.24 -0.93
CA LEU A 151 -2.34 -13.53 -1.94
C LEU A 151 -2.55 -14.37 -3.19
N PRO A 152 -3.72 -14.26 -3.85
CA PRO A 152 -3.88 -14.71 -5.23
C PRO A 152 -2.81 -14.08 -6.13
N GLU A 153 -2.34 -14.81 -7.15
CA GLU A 153 -1.25 -14.34 -8.03
C GLU A 153 -1.55 -13.02 -8.75
N ARG A 154 -2.84 -12.68 -8.91
CA ARG A 154 -3.33 -11.45 -9.55
C ARG A 154 -4.02 -10.50 -8.57
N ALA A 155 -3.70 -10.60 -7.27
CA ALA A 155 -4.17 -9.64 -6.29
C ALA A 155 -3.65 -8.24 -6.63
N ASP A 156 -4.53 -7.25 -6.55
CA ASP A 156 -4.17 -5.85 -6.74
C ASP A 156 -3.64 -5.22 -5.44
N VAL A 157 -3.20 -3.96 -5.53
CA VAL A 157 -2.67 -3.21 -4.39
C VAL A 157 -3.71 -3.02 -3.29
N MET A 158 -5.00 -2.96 -3.64
CA MET A 158 -6.09 -2.73 -2.69
C MET A 158 -6.31 -3.96 -1.80
N LEU A 159 -6.32 -5.16 -2.40
CA LEU A 159 -6.37 -6.41 -1.63
C LEU A 159 -5.10 -6.60 -0.79
N MET A 160 -3.91 -6.32 -1.35
CA MET A 160 -2.67 -6.38 -0.58
C MET A 160 -2.70 -5.43 0.62
N ALA A 161 -3.19 -4.20 0.42
CA ALA A 161 -3.32 -3.21 1.47
C ALA A 161 -4.31 -3.61 2.57
N HIS A 162 -5.44 -4.22 2.21
CA HIS A 162 -6.41 -4.76 3.17
C HIS A 162 -5.75 -5.78 4.11
N GLU A 163 -5.02 -6.74 3.53
CA GLU A 163 -4.35 -7.80 4.29
C GLU A 163 -3.17 -7.26 5.12
N ILE A 164 -2.42 -6.28 4.62
CA ILE A 164 -1.39 -5.57 5.42
C ILE A 164 -2.06 -4.79 6.57
N GLY A 165 -3.26 -4.23 6.35
CA GLY A 165 -4.06 -3.62 7.42
C GLY A 165 -4.25 -4.55 8.62
N HIS A 166 -4.44 -5.84 8.40
CA HIS A 166 -4.50 -6.83 9.48
C HIS A 166 -3.18 -7.01 10.24
N TRP A 167 -2.04 -7.02 9.56
CA TRP A 167 -0.73 -7.00 10.23
C TRP A 167 -0.52 -5.76 11.09
N LEU A 168 -1.10 -4.63 10.67
CA LEU A 168 -1.04 -3.35 11.36
C LEU A 168 -2.09 -3.21 12.48
N GLY A 169 -2.87 -4.25 12.79
CA GLY A 169 -3.81 -4.27 13.91
C GLY A 169 -5.24 -3.85 13.56
N LEU A 170 -5.56 -3.69 12.27
CA LEU A 170 -6.92 -3.42 11.82
C LEU A 170 -7.70 -4.73 11.62
N VAL A 171 -9.01 -4.65 11.81
CA VAL A 171 -9.93 -5.78 11.81
C VAL A 171 -11.03 -5.56 10.76
N ASP A 172 -11.49 -6.67 10.17
CA ASP A 172 -12.61 -6.68 9.23
C ASP A 172 -13.85 -6.00 9.81
N GLU A 173 -14.44 -5.10 9.01
CA GLU A 173 -15.68 -4.38 9.34
C GLU A 173 -16.93 -5.04 8.69
N TYR A 174 -16.73 -6.06 7.86
CA TYR A 174 -17.79 -6.87 7.28
C TYR A 174 -18.09 -8.10 8.15
N ALA A 175 -19.16 -8.83 7.81
CA ALA A 175 -19.55 -10.04 8.54
C ALA A 175 -18.47 -11.13 8.47
N MET A 176 -17.78 -11.34 9.59
CA MET A 176 -16.76 -12.38 9.70
C MET A 176 -17.38 -13.77 9.67
N SER A 177 -16.66 -14.76 9.13
CA SER A 177 -17.12 -16.15 9.20
C SER A 177 -17.44 -16.57 10.65
N PRO A 178 -18.41 -17.48 10.88
CA PRO A 178 -18.87 -17.82 12.22
C PRO A 178 -17.77 -18.22 13.21
N SER A 179 -16.72 -18.92 12.77
CA SER A 179 -15.62 -19.32 13.65
C SER A 179 -14.76 -18.13 14.11
N ILE A 180 -14.48 -17.18 13.21
CA ILE A 180 -13.70 -15.98 13.51
C ILE A 180 -14.53 -15.01 14.36
N ALA A 181 -15.79 -14.77 13.97
CA ALA A 181 -16.71 -13.91 14.73
C ALA A 181 -16.82 -14.37 16.18
N ARG A 182 -17.02 -15.69 16.42
CA ARG A 182 -17.07 -16.23 17.79
C ARG A 182 -15.79 -15.95 18.57
N ASN A 183 -14.62 -16.12 17.97
CA ASN A 183 -13.36 -15.91 18.69
C ASN A 183 -13.09 -14.42 18.96
N PHE A 184 -13.37 -13.55 17.99
CA PHE A 184 -13.17 -12.12 18.11
C PHE A 184 -14.17 -11.48 19.09
N CYS A 185 -15.46 -11.68 18.85
CA CYS A 185 -16.53 -10.99 19.58
C CYS A 185 -16.72 -11.49 21.03
N THR A 186 -16.14 -12.64 21.39
CA THR A 186 -16.14 -13.15 22.78
C THR A 186 -14.82 -12.90 23.52
N GLY A 187 -13.96 -12.02 22.99
CA GLY A 187 -12.71 -11.62 23.64
C GLY A 187 -11.62 -12.71 23.69
N ARG A 188 -11.74 -13.76 22.86
CA ARG A 188 -10.76 -14.86 22.78
C ARG A 188 -9.64 -14.57 21.78
N TYR A 189 -9.76 -13.48 21.02
CA TYR A 189 -8.72 -13.03 20.11
C TYR A 189 -7.63 -12.30 20.89
N ARG A 190 -6.37 -12.70 20.69
CA ARG A 190 -5.21 -12.08 21.32
C ARG A 190 -4.72 -10.96 20.41
N GLY A 191 -5.04 -9.72 20.74
CA GLY A 191 -4.61 -8.53 20.02
C GLY A 191 -5.65 -7.43 20.15
N ASP A 192 -5.19 -6.22 20.49
CA ASP A 192 -6.06 -5.05 20.59
C ASP A 192 -6.40 -4.58 19.17
N SER A 193 -7.68 -4.66 18.83
CA SER A 193 -8.21 -4.14 17.57
C SER A 193 -8.17 -2.63 17.59
N LEU A 194 -7.55 -2.02 16.58
CA LEU A 194 -7.43 -0.56 16.51
C LEU A 194 -8.71 0.12 16.01
N ASN A 195 -9.44 -0.49 15.07
CA ASN A 195 -10.60 0.13 14.41
C ASN A 195 -11.96 -0.46 14.80
N VAL A 196 -12.00 -1.56 15.55
CA VAL A 196 -13.24 -2.21 15.96
C VAL A 196 -13.27 -2.45 17.46
N VAL A 197 -14.34 -2.01 18.13
CA VAL A 197 -14.66 -2.38 19.52
C VAL A 197 -15.96 -3.17 19.57
N VAL A 198 -16.08 -4.08 20.53
CA VAL A 198 -17.27 -4.92 20.71
C VAL A 198 -17.90 -4.64 22.07
N THR A 199 -19.21 -4.49 22.11
CA THR A 199 -19.98 -4.39 23.36
C THR A 199 -20.97 -5.55 23.47
N GLU A 200 -21.25 -6.01 24.69
CA GLU A 200 -22.25 -7.06 24.92
C GLU A 200 -23.69 -6.56 24.73
N ARG A 201 -23.90 -5.25 24.86
CA ARG A 201 -25.20 -4.58 24.80
C ARG A 201 -25.10 -3.20 24.16
N GLU A 202 -26.19 -2.76 23.56
CA GLU A 202 -26.33 -1.44 22.95
C GLU A 202 -26.83 -0.37 23.92
N VAL A 203 -27.26 -0.73 25.13
CA VAL A 203 -27.81 0.24 26.10
C VAL A 203 -27.00 0.20 27.39
N LEU A 204 -26.36 1.32 27.71
CA LEU A 204 -25.46 1.50 28.85
C LEU A 204 -25.97 2.56 29.82
N SER A 205 -25.58 2.47 31.09
CA SER A 205 -25.62 3.60 32.01
C SER A 205 -24.58 4.67 31.61
N ALA A 206 -24.69 5.88 32.17
CA ALA A 206 -23.72 6.93 31.91
C ALA A 206 -22.29 6.53 32.34
N LEU A 207 -22.15 5.85 33.49
CA LEU A 207 -20.85 5.36 33.98
C LEU A 207 -20.23 4.34 33.02
N GLU A 208 -21.03 3.37 32.56
CA GLU A 208 -20.57 2.35 31.60
C GLU A 208 -20.16 2.98 30.26
N LEU A 209 -20.87 4.01 29.80
CA LEU A 209 -20.50 4.72 28.56
C LEU A 209 -19.21 5.53 28.73
N GLN A 210 -18.98 6.12 29.91
CA GLN A 210 -17.71 6.80 30.23
C GLN A 210 -16.54 5.83 30.28
N THR A 211 -16.74 4.64 30.87
CA THR A 211 -15.74 3.57 30.86
C THR A 211 -15.42 3.13 29.43
N LEU A 212 -16.45 2.83 28.62
CA LEU A 212 -16.26 2.47 27.22
C LEU A 212 -15.47 3.55 26.47
N TRP A 213 -15.83 4.83 26.63
CA TRP A 213 -15.12 5.94 26.01
C TRP A 213 -13.64 5.99 26.41
N ALA A 214 -13.30 5.72 27.67
CA ALA A 214 -11.93 5.71 28.15
C ALA A 214 -11.08 4.56 27.58
N GLU A 215 -11.73 3.47 27.15
CA GLU A 215 -11.08 2.28 26.60
C GLU A 215 -11.00 2.29 25.06
N LEU A 216 -11.63 3.25 24.38
CA LEU A 216 -11.60 3.32 22.92
C LEU A 216 -10.17 3.57 22.40
N PRO A 217 -9.70 2.81 21.39
CA PRO A 217 -8.42 3.11 20.74
C PRO A 217 -8.38 4.52 20.15
N TRP A 218 -9.52 5.01 19.64
CA TRP A 218 -9.69 6.34 19.06
C TRP A 218 -10.29 7.36 20.02
N ARG A 219 -10.18 7.15 21.33
CA ARG A 219 -10.67 8.05 22.38
C ARG A 219 -10.38 9.53 22.08
N ASP A 220 -9.15 9.86 21.71
CA ASP A 220 -8.74 11.26 21.50
C ASP A 220 -9.45 11.95 20.33
N ALA A 221 -10.02 11.19 19.41
CA ALA A 221 -10.80 11.71 18.29
C ALA A 221 -12.28 11.96 18.65
N VAL A 222 -12.71 11.61 19.87
CA VAL A 222 -14.07 11.80 20.40
C VAL A 222 -14.03 12.83 21.51
N SER A 223 -14.57 14.03 21.27
CA SER A 223 -14.43 15.16 22.21
C SER A 223 -15.18 14.96 23.53
N SER A 224 -16.27 14.19 23.55
CA SER A 224 -16.96 13.83 24.79
C SER A 224 -17.72 12.50 24.64
N TRP A 225 -17.84 11.74 25.73
CA TRP A 225 -18.47 10.41 25.75
C TRP A 225 -19.94 10.44 25.33
N GLU A 226 -20.63 11.57 25.51
CA GLU A 226 -22.02 11.78 25.10
C GLU A 226 -22.21 11.68 23.58
N GLN A 227 -21.14 11.83 22.78
CA GLN A 227 -21.18 11.66 21.32
C GLN A 227 -21.33 10.19 20.89
N LEU A 228 -21.04 9.25 21.79
CA LEU A 228 -21.08 7.81 21.53
C LEU A 228 -22.48 7.20 21.64
N GLY A 229 -23.48 7.98 22.04
CA GLY A 229 -24.83 7.46 22.18
C GLY A 229 -25.93 8.51 22.30
N VAL A 230 -27.14 8.02 22.54
CA VAL A 230 -28.36 8.80 22.67
C VAL A 230 -29.06 8.47 23.98
N VAL A 231 -29.18 9.47 24.85
CA VAL A 231 -29.97 9.37 26.08
C VAL A 231 -31.41 8.96 25.76
N GLN A 232 -31.90 7.96 26.51
CA GLN A 232 -33.24 7.40 26.46
C GLN A 232 -34.10 8.01 27.58
N SER A 233 -35.41 7.77 27.56
CA SER A 233 -36.34 8.30 28.56
C SER A 233 -36.09 7.82 29.99
N ASP A 234 -35.41 6.68 30.15
CA ASP A 234 -35.05 6.09 31.44
C ASP A 234 -33.66 6.56 31.95
N GLY A 235 -33.03 7.51 31.26
CA GLY A 235 -31.71 8.04 31.61
C GLY A 235 -30.53 7.16 31.16
N ARG A 236 -30.79 6.00 30.53
CA ARG A 236 -29.74 5.17 29.92
C ARG A 236 -29.38 5.69 28.53
N TRP A 237 -28.26 5.24 28.00
CA TRP A 237 -27.70 5.66 26.73
C TRP A 237 -27.72 4.50 25.74
N ARG A 238 -28.40 4.69 24.61
CA ARG A 238 -28.28 3.77 23.47
C ARG A 238 -27.03 4.13 22.67
N LEU A 239 -26.12 3.20 22.49
CA LEU A 239 -24.90 3.36 21.70
C LEU A 239 -25.23 3.71 20.24
N GLY A 240 -24.39 4.52 19.64
CA GLY A 240 -24.51 4.96 18.25
C GLY A 240 -24.38 6.47 18.12
N THR A 241 -23.45 6.90 17.26
CA THR A 241 -23.23 8.31 16.97
C THR A 241 -24.26 8.82 15.96
N ARG A 242 -24.97 9.90 16.31
CA ARG A 242 -26.06 10.45 15.48
C ARG A 242 -25.59 11.03 14.15
N ASN A 243 -24.42 11.69 14.14
CA ASN A 243 -23.89 12.32 12.94
C ASN A 243 -22.89 11.39 12.26
N SER A 244 -23.23 10.91 11.06
CA SER A 244 -22.37 10.01 10.28
C SER A 244 -21.02 10.62 9.86
N GLN A 245 -20.88 11.94 9.94
CA GLN A 245 -19.63 12.65 9.63
C GLN A 245 -18.69 12.78 10.83
N GLN A 246 -19.15 12.42 12.04
CA GLN A 246 -18.33 12.51 13.26
C GLN A 246 -17.66 11.16 13.56
N VAL A 247 -16.49 11.24 14.20
CA VAL A 247 -15.87 10.08 14.82
C VAL A 247 -16.67 9.66 16.05
N GLY A 248 -16.93 8.37 16.22
CA GLY A 248 -17.69 7.87 17.36
C GLY A 248 -17.94 6.37 17.32
N LEU A 249 -19.18 5.92 17.54
CA LEU A 249 -19.59 4.51 17.40
C LEU A 249 -20.54 4.36 16.21
N HIS A 250 -20.06 3.73 15.15
CA HIS A 250 -20.86 3.38 13.98
C HIS A 250 -20.98 1.86 13.89
N SER A 251 -22.21 1.36 13.88
CA SER A 251 -22.48 -0.08 13.88
C SER A 251 -21.98 -0.74 12.60
N ILE A 252 -21.38 -1.92 12.75
CA ILE A 252 -20.84 -2.74 11.67
C ILE A 252 -21.16 -4.22 11.89
N ASN A 253 -20.95 -5.02 10.84
CA ASN A 253 -21.39 -6.41 10.81
C ASN A 253 -20.35 -7.42 11.29
N THR A 254 -19.18 -7.00 11.79
CA THR A 254 -18.10 -7.90 12.27
C THR A 254 -18.62 -9.04 13.15
N CYS A 255 -19.55 -8.76 14.06
CA CYS A 255 -20.14 -9.74 14.97
C CYS A 255 -21.48 -10.33 14.52
N ALA A 256 -21.90 -10.19 13.26
CA ALA A 256 -23.20 -10.66 12.77
C ALA A 256 -23.45 -12.18 12.93
N HIS A 257 -22.39 -12.96 13.14
CA HIS A 257 -22.44 -14.41 13.37
C HIS A 257 -22.00 -14.84 14.78
N ALA A 258 -21.97 -13.91 15.73
CA ALA A 258 -21.63 -14.12 17.13
C ALA A 258 -22.50 -13.25 18.05
N GLU A 259 -22.32 -13.38 19.36
CA GLU A 259 -22.92 -12.47 20.34
C GLU A 259 -22.13 -11.16 20.39
N GLY A 260 -22.82 -10.07 20.73
CA GLY A 260 -22.24 -8.73 20.85
C GLY A 260 -22.48 -7.82 19.63
N TYR A 261 -22.13 -6.56 19.81
CA TYR A 261 -22.34 -5.47 18.87
C TYR A 261 -20.98 -4.86 18.53
N ALA A 262 -20.64 -4.82 17.23
CA ALA A 262 -19.38 -4.28 16.76
C ALA A 262 -19.54 -2.83 16.29
N TRP A 263 -18.54 -2.02 16.62
CA TRP A 263 -18.51 -0.59 16.34
C TRP A 263 -17.18 -0.18 15.73
N ARG A 264 -17.23 0.70 14.72
CA ARG A 264 -16.06 1.39 14.16
C ARG A 264 -16.12 2.90 14.41
N PRO A 265 -15.01 3.64 14.27
CA PRO A 265 -14.98 5.07 14.51
C PRO A 265 -15.66 5.93 13.44
N VAL A 266 -15.77 5.47 12.18
CA VAL A 266 -16.27 6.31 11.06
C VAL A 266 -17.58 5.82 10.46
N GLY A 267 -18.42 6.75 9.99
CA GLY A 267 -19.76 6.45 9.46
C GLY A 267 -19.83 6.08 7.98
N TYR A 268 -18.70 5.82 7.32
CA TYR A 268 -18.62 5.52 5.88
C TYR A 268 -17.84 4.22 5.62
N PHE A 269 -18.00 3.64 4.43
CA PHE A 269 -17.27 2.43 4.01
C PHE A 269 -15.76 2.66 3.95
N THR A 270 -14.99 1.74 4.56
CA THR A 270 -13.53 1.76 4.58
C THR A 270 -12.97 0.56 3.81
N ALA A 271 -11.66 0.59 3.55
CA ALA A 271 -10.92 -0.54 2.99
C ALA A 271 -11.01 -1.81 3.86
N MET A 272 -11.28 -1.69 5.17
CA MET A 272 -11.49 -2.82 6.08
C MET A 272 -12.90 -3.42 6.00
N GLN A 273 -13.85 -2.73 5.37
CA GLN A 273 -15.16 -3.30 5.05
C GLN A 273 -15.19 -3.90 3.64
N TYR A 274 -14.65 -3.16 2.67
CA TYR A 274 -14.55 -3.57 1.27
C TYR A 274 -13.22 -3.03 0.71
N HIS A 275 -12.31 -3.93 0.36
CA HIS A 275 -10.95 -3.56 -0.06
C HIS A 275 -10.94 -2.66 -1.30
N ASP A 276 -11.86 -2.87 -2.24
CA ASP A 276 -12.01 -2.12 -3.50
C ASP A 276 -12.40 -0.64 -3.32
N THR A 277 -12.84 -0.23 -2.11
CA THR A 277 -13.10 1.18 -1.82
C THR A 277 -11.82 2.01 -1.74
N ASN A 278 -10.70 1.35 -1.42
CA ASN A 278 -9.40 1.97 -1.14
C ASN A 278 -9.46 3.18 -0.19
N ARG A 279 -10.48 3.24 0.67
CA ARG A 279 -10.69 4.37 1.58
C ARG A 279 -10.12 4.05 2.94
N TRP A 280 -8.97 4.65 3.23
CA TRP A 280 -8.27 4.58 4.51
C TRP A 280 -8.51 5.86 5.30
N PRO A 281 -9.31 5.83 6.39
CA PRO A 281 -9.45 6.99 7.26
C PRO A 281 -8.09 7.46 7.78
N GLU A 282 -7.85 8.77 7.79
CA GLU A 282 -6.64 9.35 8.42
C GLU A 282 -6.49 8.88 9.87
N LEU A 283 -7.62 8.74 10.57
CA LEU A 283 -7.67 8.18 11.91
C LEU A 283 -7.04 6.77 12.00
N TYR A 284 -7.17 5.92 10.98
CA TYR A 284 -6.58 4.57 11.02
C TYR A 284 -5.06 4.64 10.91
N LEU A 285 -4.54 5.52 10.06
CA LEU A 285 -3.10 5.74 9.92
C LEU A 285 -2.51 6.25 11.26
N GLU A 286 -3.21 7.18 11.91
CA GLU A 286 -2.79 7.69 13.22
C GLU A 286 -2.82 6.61 14.32
N LEU A 287 -3.85 5.76 14.34
CA LEU A 287 -3.94 4.65 15.30
C LEU A 287 -2.82 3.64 15.10
N ILE A 288 -2.51 3.29 13.84
CA ILE A 288 -1.38 2.40 13.51
C ILE A 288 -0.07 3.01 13.99
N ARG A 289 0.15 4.30 13.69
CA ARG A 289 1.37 5.01 14.08
C ARG A 289 1.59 5.02 15.59
N ARG A 290 0.52 5.16 16.38
CA ARG A 290 0.58 5.10 17.86
C ARG A 290 0.86 3.70 18.38
N ALA A 291 0.28 2.68 17.76
CA ALA A 291 0.45 1.29 18.17
C ALA A 291 1.87 0.75 17.92
N GLN A 292 2.65 1.41 17.06
CA GLN A 292 4.02 1.05 16.74
C GLN A 292 5.09 1.74 17.63
N GLN A 293 4.68 2.62 18.54
CA GLN A 293 5.57 3.33 19.49
C GLN A 293 5.65 2.60 20.83
#